data_AF-A0A662N744-F1
#
_entry.id   AF-A0A662N744-F1
#
_cell.length_a   1.000
_cell.length_b   1.000
_cell.length_c   1.000
_cell.angle_alpha   90.00
_cell.angle_beta   90.00
_cell.angle_gamma   90.00
#
_symmetry.space_group_name_H-M   'P 1'
#
loop_
_entity.id
_entity.type
_entity.pdbx_description
1 polymer ?
#
loop_
_entity_poly.entity_id
_entity_poly.type
_entity_poly.pdbx_seq_one_letter_code
_entity_poly.pdbx_strand_id
1 'polypeptide(L)'
;MKKVVILLFLLFIPSACALPSWSKEGAYITYAAFPYKDRPFPTAIILTENNTLLEAHGNVTLTFNITRISGSIAYINVTLKLLDVEIKPEEKHFEEMVFSEVLTLDLKNLMYVENGTPAGKPIFFIDPKNPPQLNETIFGTGMRVENVTPSFLAPIVYAGKVKSGVELELRGYNATTEVSRILGIEVKGTFYDMMDGVGGSTYDNSTGLLLCGFLSTAYEMKKLGFRYAHFYDQLAMHRFLVQLKRREVVEENHAYCGRGMNLYKTNIPVPFEEYVWVESERNWKSMLIGAAIGILAIIIVLIKIRR
;
A
#
# COMPACT_ATOMS: atom_id res chain seq x y z
N MET A 1 35.31 30.27 -29.90
CA MET A 1 33.89 30.69 -29.84
C MET A 1 32.88 29.62 -30.31
N LYS A 2 33.17 28.75 -31.28
CA LYS A 2 32.20 27.71 -31.75
C LYS A 2 31.79 26.65 -30.71
N LYS A 3 32.61 26.34 -29.70
CA LYS A 3 32.28 25.33 -28.67
C LYS A 3 31.32 25.82 -27.58
N VAL A 4 31.24 27.14 -27.33
CA VAL A 4 30.37 27.72 -26.29
C VAL A 4 28.91 27.79 -26.75
N VAL A 5 28.68 27.95 -28.05
CA VAL A 5 27.33 28.01 -28.65
C VAL A 5 26.61 26.65 -28.61
N ILE A 6 27.35 25.54 -28.69
CA ILE A 6 26.79 24.17 -28.62
C ILE A 6 26.30 23.87 -27.19
N LEU A 7 26.99 24.35 -26.16
CA LEU A 7 26.59 24.13 -24.76
C LEU A 7 25.33 24.93 -24.39
N LEU A 8 25.16 26.14 -24.95
CA LEU A 8 23.94 26.93 -24.75
C LEU A 8 22.72 26.35 -25.50
N PHE A 9 22.91 25.72 -26.66
CA PHE A 9 21.79 25.09 -27.40
C PHE A 9 21.24 23.84 -26.71
N LEU A 10 22.05 23.12 -25.93
CA LEU A 10 21.60 21.99 -25.11
C LEU A 10 20.67 22.41 -23.95
N LEU A 11 20.72 23.68 -23.52
CA LEU A 11 19.86 24.24 -22.47
C LEU A 11 18.46 24.65 -22.98
N PHE A 12 18.27 24.69 -24.30
CA PHE A 12 16.99 25.02 -24.95
C PHE A 12 16.36 23.83 -25.66
N ILE A 13 16.90 22.62 -25.48
CA ILE A 13 16.12 21.42 -25.82
C ILE A 13 14.97 21.40 -24.81
N PRO A 14 13.71 21.61 -25.22
CA PRO A 14 12.59 21.42 -24.30
C PRO A 14 12.77 20.03 -23.71
N SER A 15 12.72 19.90 -22.39
CA SER A 15 12.73 18.60 -21.69
C SER A 15 11.67 17.72 -22.32
N ALA A 16 12.03 17.01 -23.37
CA ALA A 16 11.11 16.27 -24.21
C ALA A 16 10.60 15.16 -23.31
N CYS A 17 9.34 15.29 -22.88
CA CYS A 17 8.55 14.35 -22.07
C CYS A 17 9.37 13.15 -21.60
N ALA A 18 10.27 13.36 -20.63
CA ALA A 18 11.05 12.26 -20.10
C ALA A 18 10.04 11.32 -19.47
N LEU A 19 9.96 10.10 -19.99
CA LEU A 19 9.10 9.07 -19.40
C LEU A 19 9.45 8.94 -17.92
N PRO A 20 8.49 8.56 -17.06
CA PRO A 20 8.78 8.40 -15.64
C PRO A 20 9.99 7.49 -15.43
N SER A 21 10.84 7.80 -14.45
CA SER A 21 12.12 7.10 -14.24
C SER A 21 11.97 5.59 -13.98
N TRP A 22 10.78 5.15 -13.58
CA TRP A 22 10.43 3.75 -13.36
C TRP A 22 9.90 3.02 -14.60
N SER A 23 9.58 3.73 -15.69
CA SER A 23 8.95 3.16 -16.89
C SER A 23 9.95 2.40 -17.76
N LYS A 24 10.36 1.23 -17.28
CA LYS A 24 11.25 0.30 -17.99
C LYS A 24 10.64 -1.10 -17.99
N GLU A 25 10.95 -1.87 -19.03
CA GLU A 25 10.60 -3.29 -19.07
C GLU A 25 11.23 -4.03 -17.88
N GLY A 26 10.46 -4.93 -17.28
CA GLY A 26 10.82 -5.66 -16.07
C GLY A 26 10.73 -4.84 -14.78
N ALA A 27 10.29 -3.58 -14.83
CA ALA A 27 9.93 -2.85 -13.61
C ALA A 27 8.71 -3.52 -12.96
N TYR A 28 8.78 -3.76 -11.65
CA TYR A 28 7.66 -4.33 -10.91
C TYR A 28 7.45 -3.65 -9.57
N ILE A 29 6.22 -3.73 -9.10
CA ILE A 29 5.76 -3.21 -7.82
C ILE A 29 4.82 -4.24 -7.23
N THR A 30 5.08 -4.67 -6.00
CA THR A 30 4.21 -5.57 -5.26
C THR A 30 3.75 -4.88 -4.00
N TYR A 31 2.44 -4.85 -3.81
CA TYR A 31 1.77 -4.46 -2.57
C TYR A 31 1.34 -5.71 -1.81
N ALA A 32 1.29 -5.64 -0.48
CA ALA A 32 0.80 -6.71 0.35
C ALA A 32 -0.14 -6.22 1.46
N ALA A 33 -1.05 -7.11 1.85
CA ALA A 33 -1.78 -7.04 3.11
C ALA A 33 -1.62 -8.40 3.80
N PHE A 34 -1.27 -8.39 5.08
CA PHE A 34 -1.03 -9.61 5.84
C PHE A 34 -1.98 -9.72 7.03
N PRO A 35 -2.47 -10.94 7.33
CA PRO A 35 -3.24 -11.19 8.53
C PRO A 35 -2.37 -11.02 9.76
N TYR A 36 -3.00 -10.74 10.90
CA TYR A 36 -2.34 -10.78 12.20
C TYR A 36 -2.92 -11.93 13.02
N LYS A 37 -2.04 -12.70 13.69
CA LYS A 37 -2.45 -13.85 14.51
C LYS A 37 -3.53 -13.40 15.50
N ASP A 38 -4.57 -14.23 15.65
CA ASP A 38 -5.69 -14.04 16.59
C ASP A 38 -6.79 -13.04 16.17
N ARG A 39 -6.85 -12.62 14.90
CA ARG A 39 -8.00 -11.88 14.37
C ARG A 39 -8.81 -12.74 13.41
N PRO A 40 -10.10 -13.03 13.70
CA PRO A 40 -10.96 -13.82 12.81
C PRO A 40 -11.47 -13.02 11.60
N PHE A 41 -10.80 -11.92 11.26
CA PHE A 41 -11.27 -10.99 10.24
C PHE A 41 -10.53 -11.25 8.91
N PRO A 42 -11.21 -11.25 7.75
CA PRO A 42 -10.55 -11.44 6.46
C PRO A 42 -9.48 -10.38 6.18
N THR A 43 -8.37 -10.79 5.59
CA THR A 43 -7.34 -9.91 5.01
C THR A 43 -7.85 -9.22 3.75
N ALA A 44 -8.75 -9.86 2.99
CA ALA A 44 -9.47 -9.20 1.90
C ALA A 44 -10.94 -9.61 1.82
N ILE A 45 -11.77 -8.67 1.38
CA ILE A 45 -13.20 -8.87 1.09
C ILE A 45 -13.44 -8.36 -0.32
N ILE A 46 -13.83 -9.25 -1.23
CA ILE A 46 -13.96 -8.94 -2.65
C ILE A 46 -15.35 -9.33 -3.12
N LEU A 47 -16.03 -8.40 -3.80
CA LEU A 47 -17.25 -8.69 -4.54
C LEU A 47 -16.95 -8.69 -6.02
N THR A 48 -17.18 -9.83 -6.65
CA THR A 48 -17.05 -9.99 -8.11
C THR A 48 -18.21 -9.32 -8.83
N GLU A 49 -18.08 -9.11 -10.15
CA GLU A 49 -19.17 -8.60 -10.99
C GLU A 49 -20.44 -9.49 -10.96
N ASN A 50 -20.29 -10.79 -10.69
CA ASN A 50 -21.39 -11.75 -10.59
C ASN A 50 -22.03 -11.81 -9.19
N ASN A 51 -21.70 -10.87 -8.31
CA ASN A 51 -22.13 -10.82 -6.90
C ASN A 51 -21.67 -12.02 -6.05
N THR A 52 -20.61 -12.71 -6.47
CA THR A 52 -19.92 -13.69 -5.62
C THR A 52 -19.02 -12.96 -4.64
N LEU A 53 -19.14 -13.29 -3.35
CA LEU A 53 -18.31 -12.75 -2.27
C LEU A 53 -17.12 -13.68 -2.02
N LEU A 54 -15.92 -13.11 -2.04
CA LEU A 54 -14.67 -13.78 -1.68
C LEU A 54 -14.13 -13.18 -0.40
N GLU A 55 -13.83 -14.02 0.58
CA GLU A 55 -13.15 -13.64 1.81
C GLU A 55 -11.81 -14.35 1.86
N ALA A 56 -10.70 -13.59 1.83
CA ALA A 56 -9.36 -14.15 1.94
C ALA A 56 -8.83 -13.92 3.35
N HIS A 57 -8.43 -14.98 4.05
CA HIS A 57 -7.92 -14.95 5.42
C HIS A 57 -6.38 -15.03 5.48
N GLY A 58 -5.75 -15.45 4.39
CA GLY A 58 -4.30 -15.56 4.27
C GLY A 58 -3.64 -14.27 3.79
N ASN A 59 -2.40 -14.41 3.30
CA ASN A 59 -1.66 -13.31 2.70
C ASN A 59 -2.30 -12.89 1.38
N VAL A 60 -2.34 -11.58 1.14
CA VAL A 60 -2.83 -11.00 -0.11
C VAL A 60 -1.74 -10.16 -0.74
N THR A 61 -1.46 -10.40 -2.02
CA THR A 61 -0.45 -9.65 -2.77
C THR A 61 -0.99 -9.18 -4.11
N LEU A 62 -0.72 -7.92 -4.46
CA LEU A 62 -1.07 -7.32 -5.73
C LEU A 62 0.21 -6.85 -6.41
N THR A 63 0.48 -7.40 -7.60
CA THR A 63 1.71 -7.10 -8.35
C THR A 63 1.39 -6.42 -9.67
N PHE A 64 2.09 -5.32 -9.94
CA PHE A 64 2.14 -4.63 -11.22
C PHE A 64 3.49 -4.93 -11.85
N ASN A 65 3.51 -5.51 -13.05
CA ASN A 65 4.74 -5.83 -13.76
C ASN A 65 4.70 -5.27 -15.18
N ILE A 66 5.64 -4.39 -15.52
CA ILE A 66 5.79 -3.85 -16.88
C ILE A 66 6.47 -4.92 -17.72
N THR A 67 5.67 -5.65 -18.48
CA THR A 67 6.15 -6.78 -19.28
C THR A 67 6.77 -6.35 -20.60
N ARG A 68 6.30 -5.24 -21.17
CA ARG A 68 6.73 -4.72 -22.47
C ARG A 68 6.46 -3.22 -22.59
N ILE A 69 7.30 -2.50 -23.33
CA ILE A 69 7.07 -1.12 -23.75
C ILE A 69 7.22 -1.04 -25.27
N SER A 70 6.23 -0.44 -25.95
CA SER A 70 6.25 -0.19 -27.40
C SER A 70 5.93 1.27 -27.66
N GLY A 71 6.96 2.06 -27.99
CA GLY A 71 6.82 3.52 -28.10
C GLY A 71 6.48 4.15 -26.76
N SER A 72 5.35 4.86 -26.67
CA SER A 72 4.85 5.44 -25.41
C SER A 72 3.87 4.54 -24.66
N ILE A 73 3.68 3.29 -25.10
CA ILE A 73 2.69 2.37 -24.52
C ILE A 73 3.39 1.30 -23.69
N ALA A 74 3.02 1.17 -22.42
CA ALA A 74 3.44 0.08 -21.53
C ALA A 74 2.33 -0.98 -21.39
N TYR A 75 2.73 -2.25 -21.36
CA TYR A 75 1.88 -3.40 -21.09
C TYR A 75 2.16 -3.90 -19.67
N ILE A 76 1.19 -3.72 -18.79
CA ILE A 76 1.32 -3.96 -17.36
C ILE A 76 0.51 -5.19 -17.01
N ASN A 77 1.18 -6.28 -16.67
CA ASN A 77 0.51 -7.44 -16.08
C ASN A 77 0.19 -7.12 -14.62
N VAL A 78 -1.09 -7.09 -14.29
CA VAL A 78 -1.60 -6.90 -12.94
C VAL A 78 -2.04 -8.25 -12.42
N THR A 79 -1.46 -8.69 -11.31
CA THR A 79 -1.75 -10.00 -10.71
C THR A 79 -2.14 -9.84 -9.25
N LEU A 80 -3.37 -10.22 -8.90
CA LEU A 80 -3.83 -10.35 -7.52
C LEU A 80 -3.77 -11.81 -7.10
N LYS A 81 -3.06 -12.09 -6.02
CA LYS A 81 -2.97 -13.41 -5.39
C LYS A 81 -3.56 -13.36 -4.00
N LEU A 82 -4.51 -14.26 -3.74
CA LEU A 82 -5.22 -14.43 -2.49
C LEU A 82 -4.90 -15.83 -1.95
N LEU A 83 -4.57 -15.92 -0.67
CA LEU A 83 -4.42 -17.20 0.02
C LEU A 83 -5.56 -17.40 1.01
N ASP A 84 -5.94 -18.66 1.22
CA ASP A 84 -6.96 -19.08 2.19
C ASP A 84 -8.30 -18.36 1.94
N VAL A 85 -8.94 -18.71 0.82
CA VAL A 85 -10.11 -18.02 0.27
C VAL A 85 -11.37 -18.84 0.50
N GLU A 86 -12.37 -18.20 1.09
CA GLU A 86 -13.73 -18.70 1.21
C GLU A 86 -14.64 -17.98 0.20
N ILE A 87 -15.45 -18.73 -0.54
CA ILE A 87 -16.48 -18.21 -1.43
C ILE A 87 -17.83 -18.29 -0.74
N LYS A 88 -18.53 -17.16 -0.60
CA LYS A 88 -19.89 -17.09 -0.07
C LYS A 88 -20.92 -16.80 -1.18
N PRO A 89 -22.13 -17.38 -1.10
CA PRO A 89 -22.65 -18.24 -0.01
C PRO A 89 -22.34 -19.74 -0.18
N GLU A 90 -21.56 -20.14 -1.18
CA GLU A 90 -21.33 -21.56 -1.50
C GLU A 90 -20.47 -22.31 -0.48
N GLU A 91 -19.87 -21.60 0.49
CA GLU A 91 -18.94 -22.11 1.51
C GLU A 91 -17.80 -22.95 0.93
N LYS A 92 -17.38 -22.63 -0.31
CA LYS A 92 -16.26 -23.30 -0.96
C LYS A 92 -14.95 -22.68 -0.50
N HIS A 93 -14.02 -23.54 -0.13
CA HIS A 93 -12.69 -23.15 0.30
C HIS A 93 -11.65 -23.43 -0.78
N PHE A 94 -10.71 -22.51 -0.94
CA PHE A 94 -9.56 -22.62 -1.82
C PHE A 94 -8.30 -22.17 -1.08
N GLU A 95 -7.24 -22.98 -1.13
CA GLU A 95 -5.95 -22.59 -0.54
C GLU A 95 -5.36 -21.35 -1.22
N GLU A 96 -5.60 -21.21 -2.52
CA GLU A 96 -5.07 -20.13 -3.34
C GLU A 96 -6.03 -19.76 -4.48
N MET A 97 -6.16 -18.46 -4.75
CA MET A 97 -6.75 -17.91 -5.96
C MET A 97 -5.86 -16.85 -6.58
N VAL A 98 -5.72 -16.88 -7.90
CA VAL A 98 -4.91 -15.92 -8.67
C VAL A 98 -5.74 -15.32 -9.79
N PHE A 99 -5.78 -14.00 -9.84
CA PHE A 99 -6.42 -13.21 -10.89
C PHE A 99 -5.35 -12.41 -11.61
N SER A 100 -5.42 -12.35 -12.95
CA SER A 100 -4.42 -11.63 -13.74
C SER A 100 -5.05 -10.98 -14.96
N GLU A 101 -4.61 -9.77 -15.28
CA GLU A 101 -5.01 -9.03 -16.48
C GLU A 101 -3.85 -8.17 -16.99
N VAL A 102 -3.77 -7.97 -18.31
CA VAL A 102 -2.78 -7.10 -18.94
C VAL A 102 -3.42 -5.76 -19.30
N LEU A 103 -3.01 -4.71 -18.60
CA LEU A 103 -3.45 -3.35 -18.84
C LEU A 103 -2.51 -2.61 -19.78
N THR A 104 -3.08 -1.72 -20.60
CA THR A 104 -2.31 -0.86 -21.51
C THR A 104 -2.26 0.55 -20.93
N LEU A 105 -1.06 1.06 -20.67
CA LEU A 105 -0.82 2.39 -20.10
C LEU A 105 -0.09 3.28 -21.12
N ASP A 106 -0.67 4.44 -21.42
CA ASP A 106 0.04 5.51 -22.14
C ASP A 106 0.96 6.24 -21.15
N LEU A 107 2.26 6.07 -21.31
CA LEU A 107 3.30 6.65 -20.46
C LEU A 107 3.46 8.17 -20.65
N LYS A 108 2.97 8.73 -21.77
CA LYS A 108 3.04 10.18 -22.01
C LYS A 108 2.01 10.92 -21.15
N ASN A 109 0.80 10.37 -21.09
CA ASN A 109 -0.32 10.97 -20.38
C ASN A 109 -0.58 10.33 -19.01
N LEU A 110 0.09 9.21 -18.70
CA LEU A 110 -0.09 8.40 -17.49
C LEU A 110 -1.54 7.97 -17.29
N MET A 111 -2.13 7.46 -18.36
CA MET A 111 -3.52 7.04 -18.44
C MET A 111 -3.60 5.64 -19.03
N TYR A 112 -4.42 4.78 -18.43
CA TYR A 112 -4.84 3.55 -19.06
C TYR A 112 -5.62 3.84 -20.34
N VAL A 113 -5.46 2.97 -21.33
CA VAL A 113 -6.09 3.08 -22.64
C VAL A 113 -6.85 1.79 -22.95
N GLU A 114 -8.11 1.94 -23.32
CA GLU A 114 -8.95 0.86 -23.83
C GLU A 114 -9.40 1.17 -25.24
N ASN A 115 -9.05 0.33 -26.20
CA ASN A 115 -9.46 0.50 -27.61
C ASN A 115 -9.15 1.92 -28.14
N GLY A 116 -8.02 2.50 -27.73
CA GLY A 116 -7.60 3.85 -28.10
C GLY A 116 -8.22 4.99 -27.28
N THR A 117 -9.09 4.70 -26.31
CA THR A 117 -9.77 5.71 -25.47
C THR A 117 -9.16 5.74 -24.06
N PRO A 118 -8.86 6.92 -23.48
CA PRO A 118 -8.43 7.03 -22.09
C PRO A 118 -9.48 6.48 -21.12
N ALA A 119 -9.06 5.61 -20.20
CA ALA A 119 -9.95 4.86 -19.32
C ALA A 119 -9.80 5.24 -17.82
N GLY A 120 -8.63 5.69 -17.40
CA GLY A 120 -8.37 6.12 -16.03
C GLY A 120 -6.88 6.26 -15.74
N LYS A 121 -6.52 6.86 -14.60
CA LYS A 121 -5.12 6.90 -14.12
C LYS A 121 -4.75 5.60 -13.39
N PRO A 122 -3.48 5.18 -13.38
CA PRO A 122 -3.01 4.10 -12.53
C PRO A 122 -3.00 4.52 -11.06
N ILE A 123 -3.44 3.64 -10.16
CA ILE A 123 -3.43 3.94 -8.72
C ILE A 123 -2.06 3.80 -8.08
N PHE A 124 -1.20 2.94 -8.61
CA PHE A 124 0.12 2.70 -8.05
C PHE A 124 1.10 3.87 -8.32
N PHE A 125 0.67 4.90 -9.05
CA PHE A 125 1.53 5.97 -9.51
C PHE A 125 0.84 7.33 -9.63
N ILE A 126 1.52 8.40 -9.23
CA ILE A 126 1.18 9.79 -9.57
C ILE A 126 2.38 10.51 -10.16
N ASP A 127 2.16 11.52 -11.01
CA ASP A 127 3.26 12.43 -11.38
C ASP A 127 3.51 13.42 -10.23
N PRO A 128 4.65 13.33 -9.51
CA PRO A 128 4.92 14.24 -8.39
C PRO A 128 5.15 15.68 -8.86
N LYS A 129 5.47 15.91 -10.14
CA LYS A 129 5.64 17.27 -10.70
C LYS A 129 4.31 17.92 -11.05
N ASN A 130 3.30 17.10 -11.33
CA ASN A 130 1.94 17.52 -11.64
C ASN A 130 0.97 16.68 -10.80
N PRO A 131 0.99 16.84 -9.46
CA PRO A 131 0.15 16.03 -8.58
C PRO A 131 -1.33 16.21 -8.92
N PRO A 132 -2.19 15.21 -8.63
CA PRO A 132 -3.62 15.31 -8.88
C PRO A 132 -4.22 16.58 -8.29
N GLN A 133 -5.13 17.23 -9.02
CA GLN A 133 -5.75 18.46 -8.56
C GLN A 133 -7.00 18.20 -7.72
N LEU A 134 -7.37 19.15 -6.88
CA LEU A 134 -8.64 19.12 -6.15
C LEU A 134 -9.82 18.86 -7.10
N ASN A 135 -10.74 17.98 -6.69
CA ASN A 135 -11.90 17.50 -7.45
C ASN A 135 -11.59 16.70 -8.72
N GLU A 136 -10.30 16.46 -9.03
CA GLU A 136 -9.93 15.61 -10.15
C GLU A 136 -10.49 14.20 -9.93
N THR A 137 -11.17 13.68 -10.96
CA THR A 137 -11.61 12.28 -10.93
C THR A 137 -10.41 11.40 -11.24
N ILE A 138 -10.06 10.57 -10.27
CA ILE A 138 -8.94 9.65 -10.37
C ILE A 138 -9.46 8.23 -10.55
N PHE A 139 -8.66 7.39 -11.18
CA PHE A 139 -8.86 5.94 -11.27
C PHE A 139 -10.15 5.47 -11.97
N GLY A 140 -10.85 6.33 -12.72
CA GLY A 140 -12.01 5.92 -13.52
C GLY A 140 -13.22 5.43 -12.70
N THR A 141 -13.25 5.71 -11.39
CA THR A 141 -14.20 5.09 -10.45
C THR A 141 -15.06 6.08 -9.67
N GLY A 142 -15.23 7.30 -10.19
CA GLY A 142 -16.07 8.33 -9.59
C GLY A 142 -15.48 8.95 -8.31
N MET A 143 -14.37 8.42 -7.80
CA MET A 143 -13.60 9.00 -6.70
C MET A 143 -12.97 10.32 -7.12
N ARG A 144 -12.95 11.28 -6.19
CA ARG A 144 -12.38 12.61 -6.43
C ARG A 144 -11.34 12.94 -5.38
N VAL A 145 -10.30 13.64 -5.79
CA VAL A 145 -9.33 14.23 -4.87
C VAL A 145 -10.03 15.29 -4.02
N GLU A 146 -9.97 15.16 -2.70
CA GLU A 146 -10.51 16.14 -1.75
C GLU A 146 -9.41 17.05 -1.18
N ASN A 147 -8.20 16.51 -1.00
CA ASN A 147 -7.09 17.29 -0.50
C ASN A 147 -5.78 16.69 -0.99
N VAL A 148 -4.77 17.55 -1.11
CA VAL A 148 -3.41 17.16 -1.45
C VAL A 148 -2.50 17.85 -0.45
N THR A 149 -2.02 17.08 0.51
CA THR A 149 -1.18 17.60 1.57
C THR A 149 0.23 17.01 1.43
N PRO A 150 1.29 17.84 1.51
CA PRO A 150 2.61 17.31 1.73
C PRO A 150 2.61 16.50 3.03
N SER A 151 3.00 15.24 2.96
CA SER A 151 3.15 14.40 4.14
C SER A 151 4.60 14.46 4.58
N PHE A 152 4.84 15.20 5.66
CA PHE A 152 6.13 15.21 6.35
C PHE A 152 6.31 13.97 7.22
N LEU A 153 5.27 13.14 7.33
CA LEU A 153 5.34 11.88 8.01
C LEU A 153 6.01 10.85 7.09
N ALA A 154 6.95 10.09 7.64
CA ALA A 154 7.67 9.05 6.92
C ALA A 154 6.85 7.75 6.96
N PRO A 155 6.12 7.38 5.89
CA PRO A 155 5.37 6.13 5.88
C PRO A 155 6.34 4.96 6.01
N ILE A 156 6.00 4.04 6.90
CA ILE A 156 6.67 2.75 7.04
C ILE A 156 5.88 1.74 6.22
N VAL A 157 6.55 1.20 5.21
CA VAL A 157 6.03 0.10 4.39
C VAL A 157 6.96 -1.10 4.57
N TYR A 158 6.56 -2.27 4.09
CA TYR A 158 7.41 -3.46 4.21
C TYR A 158 8.73 -3.33 3.45
N ALA A 159 8.74 -2.57 2.35
CA ALA A 159 9.94 -2.31 1.56
C ALA A 159 10.98 -1.41 2.28
N GLY A 160 10.56 -0.63 3.28
CA GLY A 160 11.44 0.29 4.03
C GLY A 160 10.71 1.52 4.55
N LYS A 161 11.46 2.44 5.16
CA LYS A 161 10.97 3.77 5.56
C LYS A 161 11.31 4.78 4.47
N VAL A 162 10.43 5.73 4.16
CA VAL A 162 10.69 6.78 3.14
C VAL A 162 10.81 8.15 3.81
N LYS A 163 11.72 9.00 3.32
CA LYS A 163 12.03 10.32 3.90
C LYS A 163 10.84 11.30 3.92
N SER A 164 10.03 11.30 2.87
CA SER A 164 8.87 12.18 2.75
C SER A 164 7.91 11.64 1.70
N GLY A 165 6.62 11.95 1.85
CA GLY A 165 5.59 11.57 0.90
C GLY A 165 4.63 12.72 0.58
N VAL A 166 3.74 12.48 -0.37
CA VAL A 166 2.56 13.30 -0.64
C VAL A 166 1.39 12.43 -0.26
N GLU A 167 0.53 12.97 0.59
CA GLU A 167 -0.72 12.34 0.96
C GLU A 167 -1.83 12.93 0.09
N LEU A 168 -2.55 12.03 -0.57
CA LEU A 168 -3.77 12.34 -1.29
C LEU A 168 -4.94 11.90 -0.41
N GLU A 169 -5.76 12.86 -0.03
CA GLU A 169 -7.04 12.64 0.62
C GLU A 169 -8.12 12.55 -0.44
N LEU A 170 -8.86 11.45 -0.45
CA LEU A 170 -9.79 11.13 -1.53
C LEU A 170 -11.19 10.97 -0.98
N ARG A 171 -12.13 11.73 -1.54
CA ARG A 171 -13.55 11.71 -1.18
C ARG A 171 -14.38 11.04 -2.25
N GLY A 172 -15.47 10.43 -1.80
CA GLY A 172 -16.54 9.96 -2.67
C GLY A 172 -16.84 8.47 -2.54
N TYR A 173 -16.17 7.76 -1.63
CA TYR A 173 -16.50 6.36 -1.38
C TYR A 173 -16.90 6.13 0.08
N ASN A 174 -18.16 5.72 0.27
CA ASN A 174 -18.68 5.29 1.56
C ASN A 174 -18.52 3.76 1.64
N ALA A 175 -17.34 3.33 2.08
CA ALA A 175 -17.00 1.92 2.13
C ALA A 175 -17.83 1.15 3.17
N THR A 176 -18.24 1.79 4.27
CA THR A 176 -19.03 1.10 5.31
C THR A 176 -20.43 0.78 4.84
N THR A 177 -21.08 1.72 4.15
CA THR A 177 -22.42 1.52 3.60
C THR A 177 -22.41 0.42 2.56
N GLU A 178 -21.40 0.40 1.68
CA GLU A 178 -21.33 -0.62 0.63
C GLU A 178 -20.99 -2.00 1.21
N VAL A 179 -20.02 -2.11 2.13
CA VAL A 179 -19.73 -3.39 2.81
C VAL A 179 -20.96 -3.88 3.57
N SER A 180 -21.63 -3.00 4.31
CA SER A 180 -22.83 -3.37 5.08
C SER A 180 -23.96 -3.87 4.16
N ARG A 181 -24.15 -3.20 3.02
CA ARG A 181 -25.10 -3.61 2.00
C ARG A 181 -24.76 -4.98 1.40
N ILE A 182 -23.47 -5.22 1.12
CA ILE A 182 -22.99 -6.47 0.51
C ILE A 182 -23.10 -7.64 1.48
N LEU A 183 -22.64 -7.45 2.72
CA LEU A 183 -22.65 -8.49 3.74
C LEU A 183 -24.03 -8.72 4.35
N GLY A 184 -25.00 -7.84 4.07
CA GLY A 184 -26.35 -7.92 4.64
C GLY A 184 -26.39 -7.71 6.16
N ILE A 185 -25.31 -7.19 6.74
CA ILE A 185 -25.17 -6.90 8.18
C ILE A 185 -24.75 -5.44 8.34
N GLU A 186 -25.26 -4.78 9.36
CA GLU A 186 -24.78 -3.45 9.72
C GLU A 186 -23.38 -3.57 10.31
N VAL A 187 -22.37 -3.11 9.56
CA VAL A 187 -20.99 -3.16 10.01
C VAL A 187 -20.73 -1.94 10.90
N LYS A 188 -20.62 -2.16 12.21
CA LYS A 188 -20.26 -1.13 13.20
C LYS A 188 -18.84 -1.31 13.69
N GLY A 189 -18.08 -0.22 13.74
CA GLY A 189 -16.78 -0.20 14.42
C GLY A 189 -15.88 0.91 13.91
N THR A 190 -15.02 1.42 14.79
CA THR A 190 -14.05 2.49 14.48
C THR A 190 -13.19 2.20 13.25
N PHE A 191 -12.89 0.93 12.94
CA PHE A 191 -12.16 0.53 11.73
C PHE A 191 -12.91 0.80 10.42
N TYR A 192 -14.24 0.76 10.44
CA TYR A 192 -15.11 0.99 9.29
C TYR A 192 -15.63 2.42 9.26
N ASP A 193 -15.97 3.01 10.41
CA ASP A 193 -16.29 4.44 10.51
C ASP A 193 -15.12 5.33 10.03
N MET A 194 -13.88 4.84 10.16
CA MET A 194 -12.67 5.47 9.58
C MET A 194 -12.53 5.29 8.06
N MET A 195 -13.39 4.50 7.41
CA MET A 195 -13.50 4.30 5.96
C MET A 195 -14.69 5.04 5.34
N ASP A 196 -15.46 5.79 6.14
CA ASP A 196 -16.56 6.61 5.65
C ASP A 196 -16.07 7.98 5.19
N GLY A 197 -15.90 8.09 3.87
CA GLY A 197 -15.87 9.37 3.17
C GLY A 197 -14.49 9.95 2.89
N VAL A 198 -13.42 9.43 3.51
CA VAL A 198 -12.04 9.87 3.28
C VAL A 198 -11.08 8.68 3.24
N GLY A 199 -10.59 8.34 2.04
CA GLY A 199 -9.49 7.40 1.84
C GLY A 199 -8.17 8.15 1.64
N GLY A 200 -7.14 7.82 2.40
CA GLY A 200 -5.80 8.38 2.24
C GLY A 200 -4.89 7.43 1.45
N SER A 201 -4.26 7.93 0.39
CA SER A 201 -3.19 7.23 -0.31
C SER A 201 -1.91 8.05 -0.21
N THR A 202 -0.80 7.44 0.17
CA THR A 202 0.49 8.14 0.30
C THR A 202 1.43 7.69 -0.81
N TYR A 203 2.06 8.66 -1.48
CA TYR A 203 2.98 8.44 -2.58
C TYR A 203 4.35 8.99 -2.24
N ASP A 204 5.41 8.39 -2.79
CA ASP A 204 6.77 8.90 -2.68
C ASP A 204 6.94 10.17 -3.54
N ASN A 205 7.49 11.23 -2.94
CA ASN A 205 7.63 12.53 -3.62
C ASN A 205 8.67 12.54 -4.74
N SER A 206 9.62 11.61 -4.70
CA SER A 206 10.72 11.58 -5.66
C SER A 206 10.35 10.80 -6.92
N THR A 207 9.71 9.65 -6.73
CA THR A 207 9.37 8.72 -7.79
C THR A 207 7.93 8.92 -8.23
N GLY A 208 6.99 9.19 -7.33
CA GLY A 208 5.55 9.17 -7.56
C GLY A 208 4.87 7.83 -7.24
N LEU A 209 5.63 6.86 -6.72
CA LEU A 209 5.14 5.51 -6.43
C LEU A 209 4.20 5.51 -5.22
N LEU A 210 3.07 4.80 -5.29
CA LEU A 210 2.21 4.57 -4.13
C LEU A 210 2.98 3.76 -3.08
N LEU A 211 2.99 4.25 -1.86
CA LEU A 211 3.62 3.63 -0.70
C LEU A 211 2.58 2.85 0.12
N CYS A 212 1.43 3.46 0.40
CA CYS A 212 0.37 2.83 1.19
C CYS A 212 -1.00 3.43 0.87
N GLY A 213 -2.07 2.71 1.22
CA GLY A 213 -3.43 3.19 0.95
C GLY A 213 -3.97 2.78 -0.41
N PHE A 214 -3.69 1.55 -0.86
CA PHE A 214 -4.31 1.02 -2.08
C PHE A 214 -5.84 1.00 -1.92
N LEU A 215 -6.55 1.61 -2.88
CA LEU A 215 -8.00 1.84 -2.80
C LEU A 215 -8.77 0.69 -3.43
N SER A 216 -9.97 0.48 -2.91
CA SER A 216 -10.80 -0.68 -3.18
C SER A 216 -11.58 -0.67 -4.48
N THR A 217 -11.69 0.50 -5.08
CA THR A 217 -12.37 0.74 -6.35
C THR A 217 -11.38 1.32 -7.35
N ALA A 218 -10.16 0.80 -7.41
CA ALA A 218 -9.24 1.20 -8.47
C ALA A 218 -9.67 0.61 -9.83
N TYR A 219 -9.34 1.27 -10.94
CA TYR A 219 -9.61 0.77 -12.29
C TYR A 219 -9.09 -0.66 -12.50
N GLU A 220 -7.95 -0.98 -11.89
CA GLU A 220 -7.30 -2.27 -11.97
C GLU A 220 -8.12 -3.38 -11.30
N MET A 221 -8.84 -3.07 -10.22
CA MET A 221 -9.75 -4.04 -9.58
C MET A 221 -10.94 -4.35 -10.47
N LYS A 222 -11.51 -3.33 -11.12
CA LYS A 222 -12.56 -3.52 -12.12
C LYS A 222 -12.09 -4.42 -13.25
N LYS A 223 -10.86 -4.23 -13.73
CA LYS A 223 -10.29 -5.04 -14.81
C LYS A 223 -9.99 -6.49 -14.42
N LEU A 224 -9.79 -6.76 -13.15
CA LEU A 224 -9.71 -8.14 -12.63
C LEU A 224 -11.09 -8.80 -12.44
N GLY A 225 -12.19 -8.12 -12.82
CA GLY A 225 -13.57 -8.64 -12.68
C GLY A 225 -14.19 -8.39 -11.30
N PHE A 226 -13.67 -7.40 -10.56
CA PHE A 226 -14.17 -7.06 -9.24
C PHE A 226 -14.99 -5.78 -9.29
N ARG A 227 -16.22 -5.87 -8.79
CA ARG A 227 -17.01 -4.68 -8.45
C ARG A 227 -16.39 -3.93 -7.29
N TYR A 228 -15.75 -4.67 -6.39
CA TYR A 228 -15.26 -4.17 -5.12
C TYR A 228 -14.15 -5.05 -4.54
N ALA A 229 -13.10 -4.46 -4.00
CA ALA A 229 -12.02 -5.21 -3.33
C ALA A 229 -11.43 -4.45 -2.14
N HIS A 230 -11.76 -4.83 -0.91
CA HIS A 230 -11.14 -4.27 0.29
C HIS A 230 -9.98 -5.11 0.78
N PHE A 231 -8.93 -4.42 1.23
CA PHE A 231 -7.74 -5.02 1.79
C PHE A 231 -7.47 -4.48 3.19
N TYR A 232 -7.11 -5.38 4.09
CA TYR A 232 -6.89 -5.10 5.50
C TYR A 232 -5.52 -5.63 5.90
N ASP A 233 -4.52 -4.76 5.87
CA ASP A 233 -3.19 -5.11 6.39
C ASP A 233 -3.16 -5.04 7.92
N GLN A 234 -3.57 -6.14 8.53
CA GLN A 234 -3.72 -6.26 9.97
C GLN A 234 -2.36 -6.28 10.67
N LEU A 235 -1.32 -6.85 10.04
CA LEU A 235 0.03 -6.89 10.59
C LEU A 235 0.64 -5.48 10.65
N ALA A 236 0.58 -4.72 9.56
CA ALA A 236 1.07 -3.34 9.54
C ALA A 236 0.32 -2.48 10.58
N MET A 237 -1.00 -2.61 10.64
CA MET A 237 -1.82 -1.92 11.63
C MET A 237 -1.45 -2.30 13.08
N HIS A 238 -1.26 -3.59 13.35
CA HIS A 238 -0.83 -4.05 14.68
C HIS A 238 0.50 -3.41 15.07
N ARG A 239 1.48 -3.44 14.16
CA ARG A 239 2.81 -2.86 14.39
C ARG A 239 2.72 -1.36 14.67
N PHE A 240 1.91 -0.64 13.91
CA PHE A 240 1.64 0.78 14.15
C PHE A 240 1.03 1.03 15.53
N LEU A 241 0.03 0.25 15.95
CA LEU A 241 -0.57 0.39 17.28
C LEU A 241 0.42 0.10 18.41
N VAL A 242 1.33 -0.86 18.23
CA VAL A 242 2.42 -1.12 19.19
C VAL A 242 3.39 0.06 19.25
N GLN A 243 3.72 0.68 18.11
CA GLN A 243 4.53 1.89 18.07
C GLN A 243 3.83 3.08 18.71
N LEU A 244 2.53 3.30 18.48
CA LEU A 244 1.76 4.37 19.14
C LEU A 244 1.75 4.26 20.66
N LYS A 245 1.73 3.03 21.21
CA LYS A 245 1.89 2.82 22.65
C LYS A 245 3.27 3.25 23.17
N ARG A 246 4.27 3.30 22.29
CA ARG A 246 5.60 3.86 22.53
C ARG A 246 5.67 5.27 21.95
N ARG A 247 4.86 6.17 22.51
CA ARG A 247 4.64 7.53 22.01
C ARG A 247 5.95 8.27 21.65
N GLU A 248 6.99 8.10 22.45
CA GLU A 248 8.35 8.63 22.22
C GLU A 248 8.90 8.22 20.84
N VAL A 249 8.75 6.95 20.44
CA VAL A 249 9.23 6.42 19.16
C VAL A 249 8.47 7.03 17.99
N VAL A 250 7.17 7.32 18.13
CA VAL A 250 6.37 7.93 17.06
C VAL A 250 6.66 9.42 16.92
N GLU A 251 6.80 10.13 18.05
CA GLU A 251 7.12 11.56 18.07
C GLU A 251 8.55 11.83 17.56
N GLU A 252 9.54 11.02 17.92
CA GLU A 252 10.91 11.15 17.42
C GLU A 252 11.07 10.81 15.93
N ASN A 253 10.35 9.79 15.45
CA ASN A 253 10.56 9.27 14.09
C ASN A 253 9.58 9.81 13.04
N HIS A 254 8.58 10.60 13.44
CA HIS A 254 7.52 11.13 12.57
C HIS A 254 6.90 10.06 11.65
N ALA A 255 6.70 8.83 12.13
CA ALA A 255 6.41 7.66 11.29
C ALA A 255 5.01 7.06 11.53
N TYR A 256 4.42 6.44 10.49
CA TYR A 256 3.12 5.77 10.54
C TYR A 256 3.02 4.61 9.54
N CYS A 257 2.09 3.68 9.75
CA CYS A 257 1.74 2.65 8.75
C CYS A 257 0.42 3.00 8.08
N GLY A 258 0.35 2.86 6.76
CA GLY A 258 -0.86 3.15 6.01
C GLY A 258 -1.90 2.03 6.04
N ARG A 259 -3.14 2.42 5.78
CA ARG A 259 -4.30 1.52 5.63
C ARG A 259 -4.28 0.83 4.26
N GLY A 260 -5.12 -0.17 4.05
CA GLY A 260 -5.20 -0.89 2.75
C GLY A 260 -4.03 -1.84 2.56
N MET A 261 -3.50 -1.90 1.33
CA MET A 261 -2.24 -2.61 1.05
C MET A 261 -1.05 -1.64 1.14
N ASN A 262 0.10 -2.17 1.57
CA ASN A 262 1.35 -1.45 1.72
C ASN A 262 2.41 -1.95 0.73
N LEU A 263 3.29 -1.06 0.28
CA LEU A 263 4.38 -1.42 -0.64
C LEU A 263 5.26 -2.49 -0.01
N TYR A 264 5.28 -3.66 -0.66
CA TYR A 264 5.99 -4.85 -0.21
C TYR A 264 7.37 -4.96 -0.83
N LYS A 265 7.43 -4.84 -2.15
CA LYS A 265 8.68 -5.03 -2.90
C LYS A 265 8.63 -4.29 -4.22
N THR A 266 9.76 -3.75 -4.65
CA THR A 266 9.91 -3.17 -5.99
C THR A 266 11.38 -3.18 -6.40
N ASN A 267 11.65 -3.12 -7.71
CA ASN A 267 12.98 -2.82 -8.26
C ASN A 267 13.10 -1.38 -8.79
N ILE A 268 12.09 -0.55 -8.51
CA ILE A 268 12.14 0.91 -8.74
C ILE A 268 13.01 1.51 -7.64
N PRO A 269 14.00 2.37 -7.97
CA PRO A 269 14.86 2.98 -6.97
C PRO A 269 14.07 4.03 -6.18
N VAL A 270 13.55 3.62 -5.02
CA VAL A 270 12.95 4.49 -4.01
C VAL A 270 14.02 4.77 -2.96
N PRO A 271 14.19 6.03 -2.49
CA PRO A 271 15.20 6.39 -1.50
C PRO A 271 14.78 5.94 -0.09
N PHE A 272 14.73 4.62 0.12
CA PHE A 272 14.43 4.06 1.43
C PHE A 272 15.53 4.40 2.44
N GLU A 273 15.13 4.82 3.63
CA GLU A 273 15.97 4.81 4.81
C GLU A 273 16.01 3.39 5.38
N GLU A 274 17.20 2.98 5.83
CA GLU A 274 17.37 1.71 6.53
C GLU A 274 16.58 1.77 7.83
N TYR A 275 15.55 0.95 7.93
CA TYR A 275 14.71 0.84 9.12
C TYR A 275 14.86 -0.55 9.72
N VAL A 276 15.21 -0.60 11.00
CA VAL A 276 15.13 -1.83 11.78
C VAL A 276 13.71 -1.90 12.31
N TRP A 277 12.94 -2.89 11.86
CA TRP A 277 11.69 -3.22 12.52
C TRP A 277 12.00 -3.43 14.00
N VAL A 278 11.39 -2.60 14.85
CA VAL A 278 11.21 -2.97 16.24
C VAL A 278 10.12 -4.02 16.25
N GLU A 279 10.45 -5.23 15.75
CA GLU A 279 9.80 -6.42 16.26
C GLU A 279 9.84 -6.29 17.77
N SER A 280 8.79 -6.76 18.44
CA SER A 280 8.95 -6.99 19.86
C SER A 280 10.12 -7.96 19.99
N GLU A 281 11.32 -7.42 20.22
CA GLU A 281 12.26 -8.03 21.12
C GLU A 281 11.39 -8.26 22.35
N ARG A 282 10.81 -9.46 22.42
CA ARG A 282 10.68 -10.23 23.63
C ARG A 282 12.02 -9.98 24.29
N ASN A 283 12.04 -8.98 25.18
CA ASN A 283 13.22 -8.20 25.50
C ASN A 283 14.10 -9.16 26.28
N TRP A 284 14.86 -9.96 25.54
CA TRP A 284 15.61 -11.09 26.03
C TRP A 284 16.64 -10.55 27.02
N LYS A 285 17.12 -9.32 26.80
CA LYS A 285 17.89 -8.55 27.77
C LYS A 285 17.11 -8.30 29.07
N SER A 286 15.86 -7.84 29.03
CA SER A 286 15.08 -7.66 30.27
C SER A 286 14.70 -8.99 30.95
N MET A 287 14.46 -10.06 30.19
CA MET A 287 14.25 -11.41 30.75
C MET A 287 15.54 -11.98 31.35
N LEU A 288 16.70 -11.76 30.72
CA LEU A 288 18.01 -12.16 31.25
C LEU A 288 18.37 -11.36 32.50
N ILE A 289 18.10 -10.06 32.51
CA ILE A 289 18.27 -9.21 33.70
C ILE A 289 17.34 -9.69 34.83
N GLY A 290 16.07 -9.97 34.52
CA GLY A 290 15.12 -10.52 35.49
C GLY A 290 15.56 -11.89 36.04
N ALA A 291 16.03 -12.78 35.18
CA ALA A 291 16.56 -14.09 35.57
C ALA A 291 17.84 -13.95 36.43
N ALA A 292 18.75 -13.05 36.06
CA ALA A 292 19.97 -12.80 36.81
C ALA A 292 19.67 -12.24 38.22
N ILE A 293 18.73 -11.29 38.33
CA ILE A 293 18.25 -10.76 39.62
C ILE A 293 17.61 -11.87 40.46
N GLY A 294 16.78 -12.72 39.85
CA GLY A 294 16.16 -13.87 40.53
C GLY A 294 17.19 -14.85 41.08
N ILE A 295 18.20 -15.19 40.29
CA ILE A 295 19.32 -16.07 40.71
C ILE A 295 20.11 -15.42 41.86
N LEU A 296 20.41 -14.13 41.77
CA LEU A 296 21.14 -13.40 42.80
C LEU A 296 20.39 -13.40 44.14
N ALA A 297 19.07 -13.19 44.09
CA ALA A 297 18.21 -13.22 45.28
C ALA A 297 18.21 -14.61 45.94
N ILE A 298 18.12 -15.68 45.14
CA ILE A 298 18.21 -17.07 45.65
C ILE A 298 19.56 -17.33 46.32
N ILE A 299 20.66 -16.90 45.72
CA ILE A 299 22.01 -17.06 46.29
C ILE A 299 22.12 -16.32 47.64
N ILE A 300 21.62 -15.09 47.73
CA ILE A 300 21.63 -14.30 48.97
C ILE A 300 20.84 -15.02 50.08
N VAL A 301 19.66 -15.56 49.76
CA VAL A 301 18.85 -16.32 50.72
C VAL A 301 19.58 -17.58 51.19
N LEU A 302 20.19 -18.34 50.27
CA LEU A 302 20.94 -19.56 50.59
C LEU A 302 22.19 -19.28 51.46
N ILE A 303 22.90 -18.18 51.20
CA ILE A 303 24.04 -17.75 52.05
C ILE A 303 23.55 -17.38 53.46
N LYS A 304 22.38 -16.72 53.56
CA LYS A 304 21.80 -16.30 54.84
C LYS A 304 21.26 -17.46 55.67
N ILE A 305 20.82 -18.55 55.04
CA ILE A 305 20.39 -19.79 55.73
C ILE A 305 21.58 -20.62 56.23
N ARG A 306 22.75 -20.51 55.60
CA ARG A 306 23.97 -21.24 55.98
C ARG A 306 24.81 -20.58 57.07
N ARG A 307 24.48 -19.35 57.48
CA ARG A 307 25.09 -18.65 58.62
C ARG A 307 24.15 -18.72 59.83
#